data_AF-A0A7J9FK94-F1
#
_entry.id   AF-A0A7J9FK94-F1
#
_cell.length_a   1.000
_cell.length_b   1.000
_cell.length_c   1.000
_cell.angle_alpha   90.00
_cell.angle_beta   90.00
_cell.angle_gamma   90.00
#
_symmetry.space_group_name_H-M   'P 1'
#
loop_
_entity.id
_entity.type
_entity.pdbx_description
1 polymer ?
#
loop_
_entity_poly.entity_id
_entity_poly.type
_entity_poly.pdbx_seq_one_letter_code
_entity_poly.pdbx_strand_id
1 'polypeptide(L)' 'MEGNSLTVTEKLNSPTLDKSIISPIVQEIKAKLGIFAKVTFCFAGRQANIIAHALAGE' A
#
# COMPACT_ATOMS: atom_id res chain seq x y z
N MET A 1 -4.97 -4.43 4.89
CA MET A 1 -5.02 -3.02 4.49
C MET A 1 -5.48 -2.97 3.05
N GLU A 2 -6.46 -2.11 2.75
CA GLU A 2 -7.09 -2.02 1.43
C GLU A 2 -6.71 -0.69 0.76
N GLY A 3 -6.55 -0.70 -0.56
CA GLY A 3 -6.25 0.50 -1.33
C GLY A 3 -6.64 0.37 -2.79
N ASN A 4 -6.80 1.50 -3.47
CA ASN A 4 -7.27 1.56 -4.86
C ASN A 4 -6.14 1.72 -5.90
N SER A 5 -4.89 1.56 -5.48
CA SER A 5 -3.73 1.56 -6.39
C SER A 5 -3.16 0.15 -6.51
N LEU A 6 -3.38 -0.46 -7.69
CA LEU A 6 -2.88 -1.80 -7.98
C LEU A 6 -1.35 -1.83 -7.94
N THR A 7 -0.69 -0.85 -8.55
CA THR A 7 0.77 -0.75 -8.60
C THR A 7 1.41 -0.65 -7.22
N VAL A 8 0.81 0.10 -6.30
CA VAL A 8 1.31 0.20 -4.91
C VAL A 8 1.11 -1.12 -4.18
N THR A 9 -0.06 -1.75 -4.35
CA THR A 9 -0.37 -3.04 -3.74
C THR A 9 0.61 -4.13 -4.19
N GLU A 10 0.89 -4.22 -5.50
CA GLU A 10 1.85 -5.18 -6.06
C GLU A 10 3.26 -4.95 -5.51
N LYS A 11 3.71 -3.70 -5.41
CA LYS A 11 5.05 -3.39 -4.88
C LYS A 11 5.20 -3.75 -3.40
N LEU A 12 4.16 -3.53 -2.61
CA LEU A 12 4.17 -3.89 -1.19
C LEU A 12 4.16 -5.41 -0.98
N ASN A 13 3.43 -6.14 -1.83
CA ASN A 13 3.40 -7.61 -1.80
C ASN A 13 4.62 -8.26 -2.45
N SER A 14 5.33 -7.56 -3.33
CA SER A 14 6.51 -8.12 -4.01
C SER A 14 7.67 -8.33 -3.04
N PRO A 15 8.33 -9.49 -3.03
CA PRO A 15 9.57 -9.71 -2.28
C PRO A 15 10.78 -9.02 -2.93
N THR A 16 10.66 -8.56 -4.18
CA THR A 16 11.77 -7.93 -4.91
C THR A 16 12.01 -6.49 -4.48
N LEU A 17 13.26 -6.03 -4.66
CA LEU A 17 13.64 -4.63 -4.42
C LEU A 17 12.89 -3.72 -5.40
N ASP A 18 12.09 -2.80 -4.86
CA ASP A 18 11.44 -1.76 -5.64
C ASP A 18 12.49 -0.75 -6.14
N LYS A 19 12.55 -0.53 -7.46
CA LYS A 19 13.43 0.46 -8.11
C LYS A 19 12.68 1.71 -8.58
N SER A 20 11.42 1.83 -8.22
CA SER A 20 10.60 2.98 -8.59
C SER A 20 10.87 4.20 -7.70
N ILE A 21 10.36 5.35 -8.12
CA ILE A 21 10.46 6.60 -7.35
C ILE A 21 9.83 6.51 -5.95
N ILE A 22 8.88 5.59 -5.74
CA ILE A 22 8.24 5.38 -4.44
C ILE A 22 8.94 4.32 -3.58
N SER A 23 10.08 3.79 -4.03
CA SER A 23 10.85 2.78 -3.29
C SER A 23 11.17 3.18 -1.84
N PRO A 24 11.58 4.43 -1.54
CA PRO A 24 11.83 4.83 -0.15
C PRO A 24 10.59 4.66 0.74
N ILE A 25 9.40 5.00 0.22
CA ILE A 25 8.12 4.86 0.93
C ILE A 25 7.79 3.37 1.13
N VAL A 26 7.96 2.55 0.10
CA VAL A 26 7.73 1.10 0.18
C VAL A 26 8.64 0.44 1.21
N GLN A 27 9.91 0.85 1.28
CA GLN A 27 10.86 0.35 2.27
C GLN A 27 10.49 0.77 3.70
N GLU A 28 10.09 2.02 3.90
CA GLU A 28 9.65 2.51 5.21
C GLU A 28 8.41 1.74 5.70
N ILE A 29 7.43 1.51 4.82
CA ILE A 29 6.25 0.70 5.15
C ILE A 29 6.68 -0.71 5.57
N LYS A 30 7.53 -1.37 4.76
CA LYS A 30 8.03 -2.73 5.06
C LYS A 30 8.80 -2.79 6.38
N ALA A 31 9.57 -1.77 6.73
CA ALA A 31 10.26 -1.70 8.02
C ALA A 31 9.26 -1.65 9.21
N LYS A 32 8.14 -0.94 9.05
CA LYS A 32 7.08 -0.86 10.06
C LYS A 32 6.22 -2.13 10.16
N LEU A 33 6.20 -2.97 9.13
CA LEU A 33 5.43 -4.22 9.14
C LEU A 33 5.85 -5.18 10.26
N GLY A 34 7.13 -5.14 10.69
CA GLY A 34 7.65 -6.01 11.74
C GLY A 34 6.99 -5.85 13.11
N ILE A 35 6.22 -4.77 13.32
CA ILE A 35 5.45 -4.53 14.55
C ILE A 35 4.19 -5.42 14.60
N PHE A 36 3.71 -5.87 13.45
CA PHE A 36 2.46 -6.61 13.31
C PHE A 36 2.73 -8.10 13.11
N ALA A 37 1.94 -8.96 13.75
CA ALA A 37 2.07 -10.41 13.57
C ALA A 37 1.82 -10.86 12.12
N LYS A 38 0.90 -10.18 11.41
CA LYS A 38 0.62 -10.40 10.00
C LYS A 38 -0.04 -9.17 9.39
N VAL A 39 0.42 -8.76 8.21
CA VAL A 39 -0.20 -7.71 7.39
C VAL A 39 -0.41 -8.24 5.99
N THR A 40 -1.50 -7.83 5.35
CA THR A 40 -1.83 -8.19 3.97
C THR A 40 -2.32 -6.94 3.26
N PHE A 41 -1.84 -6.71 2.04
CA PHE A 41 -2.24 -5.60 1.18
C PHE A 41 -3.15 -6.11 0.07
N CYS A 42 -4.37 -5.56 0.01
CA CYS A 42 -5.39 -5.97 -0.93
C CYS A 42 -5.79 -4.78 -1.81
N PHE A 43 -5.91 -5.02 -3.11
CA PHE A 43 -6.49 -4.05 -4.01
C PHE A 43 -8.02 -4.05 -3.85
N ALA A 44 -8.59 -2.87 -3.63
CA ALA A 44 -10.01 -2.63 -3.60
C ALA A 44 -10.34 -1.51 -4.59
N GLY A 45 -11.33 -1.70 -5.46
CA GLY A 45 -11.73 -0.69 -6.43
C GLY A 45 -12.06 0.65 -5.77
N ARG A 46 -11.94 1.77 -6.51
CA ARG A 46 -12.14 3.12 -5.96
C ARG A 46 -13.45 3.27 -5.19
N GLN A 47 -14.52 2.64 -5.65
CA GLN A 47 -15.83 2.69 -4.99
C GLN A 47 -15.80 2.09 -3.57
N ALA A 48 -15.05 1.02 -3.36
CA ALA A 48 -14.86 0.42 -2.04
C ALA A 48 -13.96 1.28 -1.13
N ASN A 49 -13.10 2.11 -1.73
CA ASN A 49 -12.21 3.04 -1.02
C ASN A 49 -12.71 4.50 -1.05
N ILE A 50 -14.01 4.72 -1.23
CA ILE A 50 -14.58 6.06 -1.45
C ILE A 50 -14.41 6.98 -0.24
N ILE A 51 -14.48 6.43 0.98
CA ILE A 51 -14.30 7.19 2.22
C ILE A 51 -12.86 7.73 2.30
N ALA A 52 -11.86 6.87 2.08
CA ALA A 52 -10.47 7.30 2.08
C ALA A 52 -10.18 8.28 0.93
N HIS A 53 -10.84 8.13 -0.21
CA HIS A 53 -10.72 9.06 -1.33
C HIS A 53 -11.30 10.45 -0.98
N ALA A 54 -12.45 10.50 -0.31
CA ALA A 54 -13.06 11.74 0.16
C ALA A 54 -12.15 12.45 1.17
N LEU A 55 -11.61 11.70 2.15
CA LEU A 55 -10.70 12.24 3.17
C LEU A 55 -9.38 12.79 2.60
N ALA A 56 -8.90 12.22 1.48
CA ALA A 56 -7.67 12.69 0.84
C ALA A 56 -7.89 13.90 -0.08
N GLY A 57 -9.15 14.25 -0.37
CA GLY A 57 -9.52 15.39 -1.21
C GLY A 57 -9.90 16.67 -0.45
N GLU A 58 -9.93 16.63 0.89
CA GLU A 58 -9.98 17.81 1.77
C GLU A 58 -8.57 18.39 2.01
#